data_AF-A0A094WHD1-F1
#
_entry.id   AF-A0A094WHD1-F1
#
_cell.length_a   1.000
_cell.length_b   1.000
_cell.length_c   1.000
_cell.angle_alpha   90.00
_cell.angle_beta   90.00
_cell.angle_gamma   90.00
#
_symmetry.space_group_name_H-M   'P 1'
#
loop_
_entity.id
_entity.type
_entity.pdbx_description
1 polymer ?
#
loop_
_entity_poly.entity_id
_entity_poly.type
_entity_poly.pdbx_seq_one_letter_code
_entity_poly.pdbx_strand_id
1 'polypeptide(L)'
;MNWNLPIKKIVGIAFFLIGLSIIGNVVLYQYGHSPFNLATLDVTKQVEANSVEAIEVVTSVGDVQLKSYDGDEIIVSLEGETEQKHLDNYELVVQQSQSNLFIELVKNRLLNFFRFFLTTAT
;
A
#
# COMPACT_ATOMS: atom_id res chain seq x y z
N MET A 1 12.59 -46.28 -1.68
CA MET A 1 13.60 -45.30 -1.26
C MET A 1 14.03 -45.68 0.16
N ASN A 2 15.21 -46.29 0.33
CA ASN A 2 15.64 -46.86 1.62
C ASN A 2 16.37 -45.79 2.44
N TRP A 3 15.66 -45.11 3.34
CA TRP A 3 16.19 -44.01 4.15
C TRP A 3 16.87 -44.52 5.43
N ASN A 4 17.95 -45.28 5.28
CA ASN A 4 18.83 -45.63 6.41
C ASN A 4 20.00 -44.65 6.49
N LEU A 5 19.71 -43.35 6.61
CA LEU A 5 20.74 -42.35 6.90
C LEU A 5 21.01 -42.32 8.40
N PRO A 6 22.28 -42.34 8.84
CA PRO A 6 22.61 -42.19 10.26
C PRO A 6 22.11 -40.83 10.75
N ILE A 7 21.52 -40.80 11.95
CA ILE A 7 20.92 -39.59 12.57
C ILE A 7 21.82 -38.34 12.47
N LYS A 8 23.14 -38.49 12.63
CA LYS A 8 24.10 -37.37 12.49
C LYS A 8 24.06 -36.70 11.12
N LYS A 9 23.87 -37.46 10.03
CA LYS A 9 23.74 -36.92 8.67
C LYS A 9 22.40 -36.21 8.46
N ILE A 10 21.32 -36.76 9.03
CA ILE A 10 19.99 -36.13 8.97
C ILE A 10 20.02 -34.78 9.69
N VAL A 11 20.61 -34.74 10.88
CA VAL A 11 20.80 -33.51 11.66
C VAL A 11 21.66 -32.49 10.90
N GLY A 12 22.76 -32.93 10.27
CA GLY A 12 23.59 -32.06 9.44
C GLY A 12 22.84 -31.46 8.25
N ILE A 13 22.04 -32.25 7.54
CA ILE A 13 21.19 -31.79 6.43
C ILE A 13 20.14 -30.80 6.95
N ALA A 14 19.53 -31.06 8.10
CA ALA A 14 18.55 -30.15 8.70
C ALA A 14 19.16 -28.78 9.00
N PHE A 15 20.33 -28.74 9.65
CA PHE A 15 21.03 -27.47 9.92
C PHE A 15 21.46 -26.77 8.65
N PHE A 16 21.90 -27.51 7.63
CA PHE A 16 22.24 -26.93 6.33
C PHE A 16 21.03 -26.26 5.67
N LEU A 17 19.87 -26.93 5.66
CA LEU A 17 18.62 -26.38 5.10
C LEU A 17 18.12 -25.16 5.88
N ILE A 18 18.25 -25.18 7.21
CA ILE A 18 17.95 -24.01 8.05
C ILE A 18 18.88 -22.84 7.69
N GLY A 19 20.18 -23.11 7.57
CA GLY A 19 21.18 -22.10 7.19
C GLY A 19 20.87 -21.48 5.82
N LEU A 20 20.57 -22.31 4.82
CA LEU A 20 20.13 -21.84 3.49
C LEU A 20 18.86 -20.98 3.56
N SER A 21 17.89 -21.36 4.39
CA SER A 21 16.64 -20.60 4.55
C SER A 21 16.89 -19.23 5.18
N ILE A 22 17.80 -19.14 6.15
CA ILE A 22 18.18 -17.87 6.78
C ILE A 22 18.86 -16.98 5.74
N ILE A 23 19.86 -17.50 5.01
CA ILE A 23 20.58 -16.75 3.96
C ILE A 23 19.61 -16.25 2.89
N GLY A 24 18.69 -17.11 2.43
CA GLY A 24 17.67 -16.73 1.45
C GLY A 24 16.81 -15.55 1.91
N ASN A 25 16.36 -15.54 3.17
CA ASN A 25 15.60 -14.42 3.73
C ASN A 25 16.42 -13.13 3.82
N VAL A 26 17.71 -13.21 4.18
CA VAL A 26 18.60 -12.04 4.21
C VAL A 26 18.76 -11.43 2.82
N VAL A 27 18.95 -12.27 1.79
CA VAL A 27 19.03 -11.80 0.39
C VAL A 27 17.71 -11.13 -0.01
N LEU A 28 16.56 -11.75 0.25
CA LEU A 28 15.25 -11.15 -0.05
C LEU A 28 15.05 -9.80 0.65
N TYR A 29 15.55 -9.66 1.88
CA TYR A 29 15.46 -8.41 2.64
C TYR A 29 16.28 -7.30 1.97
N GLN A 30 17.52 -7.60 1.58
CA GLN A 30 18.42 -6.64 0.95
C GLN A 30 17.91 -6.12 -0.40
N TYR A 31 17.13 -6.93 -1.13
CA TYR A 31 16.49 -6.53 -2.38
C TYR A 31 15.05 -5.99 -2.23
N GLY A 32 14.55 -5.78 -1.00
CA GLY A 32 13.21 -5.20 -0.79
C GLY A 32 12.03 -6.13 -1.09
N HIS A 33 12.28 -7.42 -1.36
CA HIS A 33 11.24 -8.40 -1.66
C HIS A 33 10.76 -9.18 -0.42
N SER A 34 11.49 -9.07 0.69
CA SER A 34 11.12 -9.70 1.96
C SER A 34 9.81 -9.12 2.50
N PRO A 35 8.92 -9.96 3.07
CA PRO A 35 7.72 -9.49 3.76
C PRO A 35 8.03 -8.65 5.02
N PHE A 36 9.29 -8.66 5.49
CA PHE A 36 9.74 -7.88 6.64
C PHE A 36 10.30 -6.50 6.26
N ASN A 37 10.40 -6.19 4.96
CA ASN A 37 10.84 -4.88 4.51
C ASN A 37 9.60 -3.97 4.41
N LEU A 38 9.29 -3.30 5.51
CA LEU A 38 8.15 -2.40 5.65
C LEU A 38 8.53 -0.97 5.24
N ALA A 39 7.57 -0.27 4.66
CA ALA A 39 7.64 1.12 4.29
C ALA A 39 6.42 1.86 4.86
N THR A 40 6.65 3.09 5.30
CA THR A 40 5.59 3.98 5.78
C THR A 40 4.90 4.62 4.59
N LEU A 41 3.58 4.53 4.56
CA LEU A 41 2.72 5.29 3.67
C LEU A 41 2.33 6.57 4.41
N ASP A 42 2.80 7.71 3.91
CA ASP A 42 2.46 9.04 4.42
C ASP A 42 2.26 9.95 3.21
N VAL A 43 1.01 10.04 2.76
CA VAL A 43 0.62 10.86 1.61
C VAL A 43 -0.42 11.84 2.06
N THR A 44 -0.10 13.12 1.99
CA THR A 44 -1.02 14.22 2.33
C THR A 44 -1.31 15.06 1.10
N LYS A 45 -2.58 15.35 0.87
CA LYS A 45 -3.07 16.28 -0.16
C LYS A 45 -3.96 17.34 0.47
N GLN A 46 -3.84 18.56 -0.05
CA GLN A 46 -4.60 19.72 0.39
C GLN A 46 -5.42 20.25 -0.77
N VAL A 47 -6.66 20.64 -0.48
CA VAL A 47 -7.59 21.25 -1.44
C VAL A 47 -8.29 22.42 -0.77
N GLU A 48 -8.51 23.52 -1.49
CA GLU A 48 -9.26 24.66 -0.96
C GLU A 48 -10.71 24.27 -0.62
N ALA A 49 -11.20 24.69 0.55
CA ALA A 49 -12.55 24.35 1.02
C ALA A 49 -13.66 25.23 0.43
N ASN A 50 -13.30 26.38 -0.15
CA ASN A 50 -14.19 27.50 -0.48
C ASN A 50 -15.39 27.17 -1.38
N SER A 51 -15.37 26.03 -2.08
CA SER A 51 -16.42 25.61 -3.01
C SER A 51 -16.90 24.18 -2.80
N VAL A 52 -16.51 23.52 -1.70
CA VAL A 52 -16.89 22.14 -1.41
C VAL A 52 -18.08 22.10 -0.44
N GLU A 53 -19.20 21.52 -0.88
CA GLU A 53 -20.43 21.34 -0.09
C GLU A 53 -20.60 19.90 0.38
N ALA A 54 -20.08 18.93 -0.39
CA ALA A 54 -20.12 17.52 -0.03
C ALA A 54 -18.79 16.82 -0.32
N ILE A 55 -18.46 15.84 0.52
CA ILE A 55 -17.26 15.02 0.41
C ILE A 55 -17.70 13.56 0.25
N GLU A 56 -17.28 12.94 -0.84
CA GLU A 56 -17.45 11.51 -1.09
C GLU A 56 -16.11 10.80 -0.94
N VAL A 57 -16.07 9.84 -0.02
CA VAL A 57 -14.87 9.04 0.26
C VAL A 57 -15.13 7.59 -0.15
N VAL A 58 -14.37 7.11 -1.14
CA VAL A 58 -14.42 5.74 -1.60
C VAL A 58 -13.11 5.05 -1.24
N THR A 59 -13.18 4.06 -0.36
CA THR A 59 -12.04 3.22 -0.03
C THR A 59 -12.44 1.76 0.07
N SER A 60 -11.53 0.87 -0.34
CA SER A 60 -11.66 -0.58 -0.20
C SER A 60 -10.85 -1.14 0.98
N VAL A 61 -10.06 -0.29 1.65
CA VAL A 61 -9.10 -0.69 2.67
C VAL A 61 -8.95 0.41 3.74
N GLY A 62 -8.91 -0.02 5.00
CA GLY A 62 -8.63 0.85 6.15
C GLY A 62 -9.86 1.54 6.76
N ASP A 63 -9.61 2.26 7.85
CA ASP A 63 -10.60 3.05 8.57
C ASP A 63 -10.59 4.50 8.06
N VAL A 64 -11.78 5.09 7.93
CA VAL A 64 -11.93 6.51 7.56
C VAL A 64 -12.21 7.32 8.83
N GLN A 65 -11.40 8.35 9.08
CA GLN A 65 -11.60 9.28 10.19
C GLN A 65 -11.80 10.69 9.64
N LEU A 66 -12.91 11.32 10.02
CA LEU A 66 -13.16 12.74 9.75
C LEU A 66 -12.89 13.52 11.03
N LYS A 67 -12.09 14.58 10.92
CA LYS A 67 -11.77 15.50 12.01
C LYS A 67 -12.09 16.91 11.55
N SER A 68 -12.77 17.68 12.40
CA SER A 68 -12.95 19.10 12.15
C SER A 68 -11.59 19.81 12.15
N TYR A 69 -11.42 20.74 11.23
CA TYR A 69 -10.19 21.51 11.06
C TYR A 69 -10.55 22.99 10.97
N ASP A 70 -9.90 23.82 11.80
CA ASP A 70 -10.13 25.27 11.85
C ASP A 70 -9.25 25.97 10.80
N GLY A 71 -9.51 25.72 9.52
CA GLY A 71 -8.80 26.32 8.39
C GLY A 71 -9.63 26.33 7.10
N ASP A 72 -9.14 27.02 6.08
CA ASP A 72 -9.85 27.22 4.80
C ASP A 72 -9.55 26.13 3.75
N GLU A 73 -9.01 25.00 4.21
CA GLU A 73 -8.57 23.88 3.39
C GLU A 73 -9.08 22.54 3.92
N ILE A 74 -9.25 21.59 3.00
CA ILE A 74 -9.53 20.19 3.29
C ILE A 74 -8.22 19.43 3.15
N ILE A 75 -7.79 18.83 4.26
CA ILE A 75 -6.58 18.00 4.34
C ILE A 75 -7.00 16.54 4.26
N VAL A 76 -6.44 15.82 3.29
CA VAL A 76 -6.65 14.40 3.09
C VAL A 76 -5.32 13.70 3.27
N SER A 77 -5.22 12.90 4.33
CA SER A 77 -4.00 12.16 4.68
C SER A 77 -4.24 10.66 4.63
N LEU A 78 -3.28 9.95 4.04
CA LEU A 78 -3.20 8.50 4.00
C LEU A 78 -1.97 8.08 4.80
N GLU A 79 -2.22 7.49 5.96
CA GLU A 79 -1.19 7.03 6.89
C GLU A 79 -1.28 5.51 7.06
N GLY A 80 -0.13 4.83 7.08
CA GLY A 80 -0.07 3.41 7.37
C GLY A 80 1.28 2.77 7.08
N GLU A 81 1.32 1.44 7.11
CA GLU A 81 2.50 0.66 6.76
C GLU A 81 2.16 -0.38 5.69
N THR A 82 3.06 -0.56 4.74
CA THR A 82 2.96 -1.59 3.70
C THR A 82 4.34 -2.19 3.43
N GLU A 83 4.41 -3.35 2.80
CA GLU A 83 5.68 -3.86 2.30
C GLU A 83 6.27 -2.89 1.25
N GLN A 84 7.58 -2.67 1.28
CA GLN A 84 8.30 -1.74 0.40
C GLN A 84 7.99 -1.97 -1.09
N LYS A 85 7.92 -3.24 -1.52
CA LYS A 85 7.56 -3.63 -2.90
C LYS A 85 6.12 -3.27 -3.32
N HIS A 86 5.29 -2.81 -2.38
CA HIS A 86 3.89 -2.46 -2.59
C HIS A 86 3.60 -0.99 -2.35
N LEU A 87 4.60 -0.18 -1.98
CA LEU A 87 4.42 1.24 -1.70
C LEU A 87 3.81 1.99 -2.90
N ASP A 88 4.36 1.77 -4.09
CA ASP A 88 3.91 2.41 -5.34
C ASP A 88 2.55 1.89 -5.84
N ASN A 89 1.98 0.88 -5.18
CA ASN A 89 0.65 0.38 -5.53
C ASN A 89 -0.47 1.19 -4.84
N TYR A 90 -0.16 2.15 -3.97
CA TYR A 90 -1.19 2.96 -3.32
C TYR A 90 -1.16 4.38 -3.86
N GLU A 91 -2.30 4.86 -4.33
CA GLU A 91 -2.46 6.21 -4.83
C GLU A 91 -3.67 6.87 -4.17
N LEU A 92 -3.44 8.05 -3.59
CA LEU A 92 -4.49 8.92 -3.08
C LEU A 92 -4.93 9.89 -4.18
N VAL A 93 -6.10 9.64 -4.75
CA VAL A 93 -6.71 10.49 -5.78
C VAL A 93 -7.69 11.44 -5.12
N VAL A 94 -7.50 12.73 -5.34
CA VAL A 94 -8.39 13.79 -4.84
C VAL A 94 -8.79 14.64 -6.02
N GLN A 95 -10.08 14.72 -6.30
CA GLN A 95 -10.64 15.45 -7.43
C GLN A 95 -11.85 16.26 -6.98
N GLN A 96 -11.93 17.51 -7.43
CA GLN A 96 -13.09 18.35 -7.21
C GLN A 96 -13.91 18.44 -8.49
N SER A 97 -15.21 18.17 -8.40
CA SER A 97 -16.17 18.35 -9.49
C SER A 97 -17.34 19.18 -8.97
N GLN A 98 -17.49 20.41 -9.48
CA GLN A 98 -18.47 21.38 -9.00
C GLN A 98 -18.30 21.61 -7.48
N SER A 99 -19.34 21.35 -6.68
CA SER A 99 -19.30 21.46 -5.23
C SER A 99 -19.02 20.14 -4.50
N ASN A 100 -18.65 19.08 -5.22
CA ASN A 100 -18.35 17.77 -4.64
C ASN A 100 -16.84 17.49 -4.69
N LEU A 101 -16.27 17.11 -3.55
CA LEU A 101 -14.91 16.60 -3.44
C LEU A 101 -14.94 15.07 -3.42
N PHE A 102 -14.32 14.45 -4.42
CA PHE A 102 -14.11 13.02 -4.51
C PHE A 102 -12.72 12.65 -4.00
N ILE A 103 -12.69 11.74 -3.03
CA ILE A 103 -11.47 11.16 -2.46
C ILE A 103 -11.52 9.65 -2.69
N GLU A 104 -10.55 9.14 -3.44
CA GLU A 104 -10.43 7.71 -3.72
C GLU A 104 -9.04 7.21 -3.35
N LEU A 105 -9.01 6.09 -2.62
CA LEU A 105 -7.79 5.32 -2.38
C LEU A 105 -7.70 4.16 -3.37
N VAL A 106 -6.82 4.29 -4.36
CA VAL A 106 -6.64 3.28 -5.40
C VAL A 106 -5.47 2.38 -5.04
N LYS A 107 -5.75 1.07 -4.92
CA LYS A 107 -4.71 0.04 -4.88
C LYS A 107 -4.40 -0.42 -6.30
N ASN A 108 -3.44 0.23 -6.93
CA ASN A 108 -3.04 -0.04 -8.30
C ASN A 108 -2.36 -1.41 -8.39
N ARG A 109 -3.12 -2.44 -8.76
CA ARG A 109 -2.54 -3.68 -9.28
C ARG A 109 -2.87 -3.92 -10.75
N LEU A 110 -3.84 -3.21 -11.38
CA LEU A 110 -4.20 -3.46 -12.79
C LEU A 110 -5.27 -2.54 -13.47
N LEU A 111 -5.71 -1.39 -12.94
CA LEU A 111 -6.93 -0.74 -13.49
C LEU A 111 -6.79 0.74 -13.87
N ASN A 112 -6.51 0.92 -15.15
CA ASN A 112 -6.75 2.05 -16.06
C ASN A 112 -8.24 2.50 -16.13
N PHE A 113 -9.07 2.26 -15.12
CA PHE A 113 -10.54 2.29 -15.27
C PHE A 113 -11.14 3.71 -15.26
N PHE A 114 -10.55 4.66 -14.53
CA PHE A 114 -11.09 6.02 -14.44
C PHE A 114 -10.64 6.97 -15.57
N ARG A 115 -9.76 6.52 -16.48
CA ARG A 115 -9.36 7.33 -17.64
C ARG A 115 -10.51 7.51 -18.67
N PHE A 116 -11.54 6.67 -18.60
CA PHE A 116 -12.67 6.68 -19.54
C PHE A 116 -13.68 7.81 -19.29
N PHE A 117 -13.94 8.18 -18.03
CA PHE A 117 -14.94 9.23 -17.73
C PHE A 117 -14.43 10.66 -17.93
N LEU A 118 -13.11 10.88 -17.95
CA LEU A 118 -12.49 12.20 -18.06
C LEU A 118 -12.17 12.65 -19.51
N THR A 119 -12.25 11.76 -20.50
CA THR A 119 -11.91 12.12 -21.91
C THR A 119 -13.12 12.53 -22.74
N THR A 120 -14.35 12.27 -22.28
CA THR A 120 -15.57 12.54 -23.05
C THR A 120 -16.30 13.83 -22.66
N ALA A 121 -15.70 14.67 -21.81
CA ALA A 121 -16.29 15.93 -21.33
C ALA A 121 -15.55 17.19 -21.84
N THR A 122 -14.94 17.12 -23.03
CA THR A 122 -14.49 18.29 -23.81
C THR A 122 -15.41 18.53 -24.99
#